data_AF-A0A645BB29-F1
#
_entry.id   AF-A0A645BB29-F1
#
_cell.length_a   1.000
_cell.length_b   1.000
_cell.length_c   1.000
_cell.angle_alpha   90.00
_cell.angle_beta   90.00
_cell.angle_gamma   90.00
#
_symmetry.space_group_name_H-M   'P 1'
#
loop_
_entity.id
_entity.type
_entity.pdbx_description
1 polymer ?
#
loop_
_entity_poly.entity_id
_entity_poly.type
_entity_poly.pdbx_seq_one_letter_code
_entity_poly.pdbx_strand_id
1 'polypeptide(L)'
;MVYPCYCSRARRLAASAPHLGDGRRTYDGRCRRLSEAERKKLEAAGRRPAWRVQVPEREISFTDGHYGSVTEQLAEETGDLILRRSDGVYAYQLAVTADDGAMGITRVVRGRDLLSSTPGQLWLMEELGYPEPSYIHLPLLAARGRKLSKRDGDLNMETLRGRFTPRELTGLLAYLAGLISSPVSVSPGELIAGFSWDKVPRDDIVLPPELI
;
A
#
# COMPACT_ATOMS: atom_id res chain seq x y z
N MET A 1 -20.00 2.52 14.03
CA MET A 1 -18.58 2.63 13.64
C MET A 1 -18.36 3.53 12.42
N VAL A 2 -19.18 3.44 11.38
CA VAL A 2 -19.05 4.26 10.15
C VAL A 2 -19.72 5.64 10.31
N TYR A 3 -19.10 6.70 9.79
CA TYR A 3 -19.63 8.08 9.87
C TYR A 3 -19.27 8.94 8.64
N PRO A 4 -20.06 10.00 8.34
CA PRO A 4 -19.78 10.90 7.23
C PRO A 4 -18.68 11.92 7.59
N CYS A 5 -17.75 12.14 6.67
CA CYS A 5 -16.65 13.08 6.77
C CYS A 5 -16.74 14.15 5.66
N TYR A 6 -16.85 15.41 6.07
CA TYR A 6 -16.99 16.56 5.16
C TYR A 6 -15.68 17.36 4.99
N CYS A 7 -14.57 16.87 5.55
CA CYS A 7 -13.26 17.50 5.42
C CYS A 7 -12.84 17.55 3.94
N SER A 8 -12.37 18.71 3.44
CA SER A 8 -11.92 18.86 2.04
C SER A 8 -10.65 18.05 1.76
N ARG A 9 -10.39 17.73 0.47
CA ARG A 9 -9.17 17.02 0.06
C ARG A 9 -7.89 17.77 0.46
N ALA A 10 -7.86 19.09 0.32
CA ALA A 10 -6.73 19.91 0.76
C ALA A 10 -6.49 19.82 2.28
N ARG A 11 -7.57 19.80 3.09
CA ARG A 11 -7.46 19.59 4.54
C ARG A 11 -7.07 18.16 4.90
N ARG A 12 -7.51 17.16 4.13
CA ARG A 12 -7.07 15.77 4.29
C ARG A 12 -5.59 15.62 3.96
N LEU A 13 -5.13 16.18 2.84
CA LEU A 13 -3.71 16.14 2.43
C LEU A 13 -2.81 16.94 3.39
N ALA A 14 -3.25 18.11 3.88
CA ALA A 14 -2.52 18.85 4.93
C ALA A 14 -2.46 18.08 6.27
N ALA A 15 -3.34 17.09 6.44
CA ALA A 15 -3.36 16.16 7.56
C ALA A 15 -2.90 14.75 7.15
N SER A 16 -2.28 14.54 5.98
CA SER A 16 -1.86 13.20 5.51
C SER A 16 -0.67 13.25 4.54
N ALA A 17 0.02 14.40 4.39
CA ALA A 17 1.16 14.53 3.50
C ALA A 17 2.35 13.73 4.07
N PRO A 18 2.82 12.68 3.37
CA PRO A 18 3.93 11.86 3.83
C PRO A 18 5.15 12.10 2.95
N HIS A 19 6.17 12.75 3.50
CA HIS A 19 7.53 12.32 3.24
C HIS A 19 7.92 11.42 4.42
N LEU A 20 8.46 10.23 4.13
CA LEU A 20 9.11 9.37 5.11
C LEU A 20 10.19 10.20 5.81
N GLY A 21 9.87 10.77 6.98
CA GLY A 21 10.75 11.68 7.71
C GLY A 21 10.02 12.68 8.60
N ASP A 22 8.86 13.20 8.18
CA ASP A 22 8.12 14.23 8.93
C ASP A 22 6.68 13.78 9.22
N GLY A 23 6.48 13.18 10.39
CA GLY A 23 5.20 13.01 11.09
C GLY A 23 3.97 12.74 10.22
N ARG A 24 3.64 11.46 10.02
CA ARG A 24 2.34 11.00 9.49
C ARG A 24 1.24 11.66 10.33
N ARG A 25 0.55 12.67 9.80
CA ARG A 25 -0.62 13.24 10.50
C ARG A 25 -1.76 12.24 10.35
N THR A 26 -2.30 11.76 11.45
CA THR A 26 -3.50 10.92 11.47
C THR A 26 -4.75 11.77 11.51
N TYR A 27 -5.86 11.22 11.03
CA TYR A 27 -7.13 11.93 11.02
C TYR A 27 -7.65 12.10 12.46
N ASP A 28 -7.87 13.35 12.89
CA ASP A 28 -8.23 13.75 14.26
C ASP A 28 -9.66 13.38 14.74
N GLY A 29 -10.38 12.59 13.94
CA GLY A 29 -11.75 12.19 14.25
C GLY A 29 -12.77 13.34 14.25
N ARG A 30 -12.45 14.55 13.76
CA ARG A 30 -13.34 15.72 13.93
C ARG A 30 -14.77 15.48 13.44
N CYS A 31 -14.95 14.87 12.28
CA CYS A 31 -16.29 14.65 11.73
C CYS A 31 -17.09 13.59 12.49
N ARG A 32 -16.44 12.72 13.28
CA ARG A 32 -17.11 11.79 14.20
C ARG A 32 -17.97 12.55 15.22
N ARG A 33 -17.52 13.74 15.63
CA ARG A 33 -18.13 14.58 16.67
C ARG A 33 -19.17 15.57 16.14
N LEU A 34 -19.43 15.61 14.83
CA LEU A 34 -20.44 16.51 14.27
C LEU A 34 -21.85 16.06 14.66
N SER A 35 -22.62 16.99 15.21
CA SER A 35 -24.06 16.87 15.44
C SER A 35 -24.83 16.72 14.14
N GLU A 36 -26.05 16.20 14.21
CA GLU A 36 -26.92 16.06 13.03
C GLU A 36 -27.22 17.43 12.38
N ALA A 37 -27.40 18.48 13.18
CA ALA A 37 -27.64 19.83 12.68
C ALA A 37 -26.44 20.37 11.87
N GLU A 38 -25.21 20.15 12.34
CA GLU A 38 -24.00 20.54 11.61
C GLU A 38 -23.85 19.76 10.30
N ARG A 39 -24.17 18.46 10.30
CA ARG A 39 -24.16 17.63 9.08
C ARG A 39 -25.16 18.14 8.06
N LYS A 40 -26.41 18.38 8.47
CA LYS A 40 -27.46 18.95 7.60
C LYS A 40 -27.06 20.31 7.02
N LYS A 41 -26.43 21.17 7.82
CA LYS A 41 -25.93 22.48 7.36
C LYS A 41 -24.87 22.33 6.25
N LEU A 42 -23.96 21.37 6.39
CA LEU A 42 -22.93 21.10 5.39
C LEU A 42 -23.54 20.52 4.10
N GLU A 43 -24.50 19.61 4.22
CA GLU A 43 -25.21 19.01 3.10
C GLU A 43 -26.06 20.02 2.34
N ALA A 44 -26.78 20.90 3.05
CA ALA A 44 -27.53 22.01 2.46
C ALA A 44 -26.61 22.99 1.71
N ALA A 45 -25.35 23.11 2.13
CA ALA A 45 -24.32 23.87 1.41
C ALA A 45 -23.68 23.08 0.24
N GLY A 46 -24.28 21.96 -0.17
CA GLY A 46 -23.84 21.15 -1.31
C GLY A 46 -22.63 20.24 -1.03
N ARG A 47 -22.20 20.08 0.23
CA ARG A 47 -21.07 19.20 0.57
C ARG A 47 -21.49 17.73 0.52
N ARG A 48 -20.83 16.95 -0.32
CA ARG A 48 -20.94 15.48 -0.32
C ARG A 48 -19.91 14.86 0.64
N PRO A 49 -20.31 14.02 1.61
CA PRO A 49 -19.37 13.41 2.54
C PRO A 49 -18.60 12.27 1.88
N ALA A 50 -17.37 12.05 2.34
CA ALA A 50 -16.75 10.73 2.28
C ALA A 50 -17.24 9.91 3.50
N TRP A 51 -17.17 8.59 3.41
CA TRP A 51 -17.49 7.69 4.51
C TRP A 51 -16.21 7.17 5.13
N ARG A 52 -16.08 7.34 6.44
CA ARG A 52 -14.98 6.79 7.24
C ARG A 52 -15.49 5.74 8.20
N VAL A 53 -14.62 4.82 8.58
CA VAL A 53 -14.84 3.92 9.70
C VAL A 53 -13.90 4.32 10.84
N GLN A 54 -14.46 4.37 12.04
CA GLN A 54 -13.68 4.59 13.23
C GLN A 54 -12.86 3.34 13.56
N VAL A 55 -11.55 3.49 13.69
CA VAL A 55 -10.66 2.39 14.11
C VAL A 55 -10.58 2.30 15.64
N PRO A 56 -10.32 1.11 16.22
CA PRO A 56 -10.13 0.95 17.66
C PRO A 56 -8.78 1.49 18.15
N GLU A 57 -8.73 1.88 19.42
CA GLU A 57 -7.49 2.20 20.15
C GLU A 57 -6.83 0.91 20.64
N ARG A 58 -6.23 0.15 19.70
CA ARG A 58 -5.45 -1.06 20.02
C ARG A 58 -4.31 -1.27 19.04
N GLU A 59 -3.36 -2.09 19.47
CA GLU A 59 -2.28 -2.57 18.63
C GLU A 59 -2.81 -3.63 17.65
N ILE A 60 -2.32 -3.56 16.41
CA ILE A 60 -2.44 -4.63 15.43
C ILE A 60 -1.03 -5.04 15.05
N SER A 61 -0.74 -6.33 15.17
CA SER A 61 0.57 -6.91 14.87
C SER A 61 0.44 -8.01 13.83
N PHE A 62 1.43 -8.11 12.95
CA PHE A 62 1.59 -9.24 12.04
C PHE A 62 3.07 -9.51 11.78
N THR A 63 3.37 -10.72 11.31
CA THR A 63 4.72 -11.08 10.88
C THR A 63 4.80 -11.05 9.36
N ASP A 64 5.55 -10.09 8.82
CA ASP A 64 5.87 -10.03 7.40
C ASP A 64 6.94 -11.08 7.05
N GLY A 65 6.72 -11.80 5.96
CA GLY A 65 7.65 -12.84 5.50
C GLY A 65 9.04 -12.34 5.07
N HIS A 66 9.22 -11.02 4.87
CA HIS A 66 10.50 -10.43 4.46
C HIS A 66 11.07 -9.44 5.48
N TYR A 67 10.19 -8.63 6.07
CA TYR A 67 10.52 -7.54 7.00
C TYR A 67 10.31 -7.88 8.49
N GLY A 68 9.81 -9.07 8.81
CA GLY A 68 9.63 -9.52 10.20
C GLY A 68 8.42 -8.91 10.89
N SER A 69 8.47 -8.81 12.22
CA SER A 69 7.33 -8.32 13.02
C SER A 69 7.06 -6.84 12.77
N VAL A 70 5.80 -6.52 12.49
CA VAL A 70 5.29 -5.15 12.38
C VAL A 70 4.12 -5.00 13.35
N THR A 71 4.15 -3.95 14.15
CA THR A 71 3.08 -3.59 15.08
C THR A 71 2.75 -2.12 14.87
N GLU A 72 1.46 -1.80 14.73
CA GLU A 72 0.99 -0.42 14.74
C GLU A 72 -0.10 -0.20 15.80
N GLN A 73 -0.03 0.92 16.51
CA GLN A 73 -1.13 1.48 17.29
C GLN A 73 -2.16 2.10 16.34
N LEU A 74 -3.21 1.34 16.03
CA LEU A 74 -4.02 1.58 14.84
C LEU A 74 -4.68 2.97 14.81
N ALA A 75 -5.23 3.42 15.93
CA ALA A 75 -5.84 4.76 16.03
C ALA A 75 -4.81 5.89 15.87
N GLU A 76 -3.60 5.72 16.42
CA GLU A 76 -2.56 6.75 16.46
C GLU A 76 -1.78 6.86 15.15
N GLU A 77 -1.53 5.73 14.49
CA GLU A 77 -0.64 5.64 13.32
C GLU A 77 -1.39 5.55 11.99
N THR A 78 -2.56 4.92 11.98
CA THR A 78 -3.42 4.81 10.78
C THR A 78 -4.58 5.81 10.83
N GLY A 79 -5.26 5.91 11.97
CA GLY A 79 -6.45 6.74 12.15
C GLY A 79 -7.66 6.26 11.33
N ASP A 80 -8.80 6.94 11.48
CA ASP A 80 -10.06 6.48 10.89
C ASP A 80 -9.97 6.32 9.36
N LEU A 81 -10.20 5.10 8.86
CA LEU A 81 -10.01 4.76 7.46
C LEU A 81 -11.13 5.32 6.59
N ILE A 82 -10.80 5.85 5.40
CA ILE A 82 -11.83 6.14 4.38
C ILE A 82 -12.28 4.81 3.78
N LEU A 83 -13.58 4.56 3.79
CA LEU A 83 -14.22 3.43 3.12
C LEU A 83 -14.73 3.80 1.73
N ARG A 84 -15.33 4.98 1.60
CA ARG A 84 -15.91 5.48 0.35
C ARG A 84 -15.66 6.98 0.21
N ARG A 85 -15.15 7.39 -0.95
CA ARG A 85 -14.88 8.80 -1.25
C ARG A 85 -16.18 9.57 -1.53
N SER A 86 -16.09 10.89 -1.50
CA SER A 86 -17.23 11.80 -1.77
C SER A 86 -17.74 11.76 -3.21
N ASP A 87 -16.94 11.24 -4.15
CA ASP A 87 -17.34 10.96 -5.53
C ASP A 87 -17.97 9.57 -5.70
N GLY A 88 -18.15 8.82 -4.61
CA GLY A 88 -18.82 7.52 -4.61
C GLY A 88 -17.90 6.32 -4.84
N VAL A 89 -16.62 6.53 -5.12
CA VAL A 89 -15.63 5.46 -5.34
C VAL A 89 -15.21 4.84 -4.00
N TYR A 90 -15.20 3.50 -3.90
CA TYR A 90 -14.67 2.81 -2.73
C TYR A 90 -13.16 3.04 -2.61
N ALA A 91 -12.70 3.28 -1.39
CA ALA A 91 -11.29 3.52 -1.14
C ALA A 91 -10.52 2.20 -1.14
N TYR A 92 -9.22 2.30 -1.47
CA TYR A 92 -8.32 1.15 -1.55
C TYR A 92 -8.41 0.22 -0.35
N GLN A 93 -8.41 0.75 0.87
CA GLN A 93 -8.45 -0.04 2.10
C GLN A 93 -9.65 -0.99 2.17
N LEU A 94 -10.84 -0.54 1.78
CA LEU A 94 -12.02 -1.40 1.76
C LEU A 94 -12.03 -2.33 0.55
N ALA A 95 -11.72 -1.79 -0.64
CA ALA A 95 -11.80 -2.54 -1.89
C ALA A 95 -10.89 -3.77 -1.87
N VAL A 96 -9.61 -3.59 -1.56
CA VAL A 96 -8.64 -4.69 -1.54
C VAL A 96 -8.96 -5.73 -0.47
N THR A 97 -9.34 -5.27 0.72
CA THR A 97 -9.70 -6.15 1.85
C THR A 97 -10.92 -7.00 1.53
N ALA A 98 -11.96 -6.38 0.95
CA ALA A 98 -13.18 -7.09 0.58
C ALA A 98 -12.93 -8.08 -0.56
N ASP A 99 -12.17 -7.69 -1.58
CA ASP A 99 -11.85 -8.56 -2.73
C ASP A 99 -10.94 -9.73 -2.31
N ASP A 100 -9.86 -9.47 -1.56
CA ASP A 100 -8.95 -10.52 -1.09
C ASP A 100 -9.68 -11.55 -0.20
N GLY A 101 -10.53 -11.06 0.71
CA GLY A 101 -11.34 -11.90 1.58
C GLY A 101 -12.37 -12.74 0.81
N ALA A 102 -13.11 -12.11 -0.12
CA ALA A 102 -14.10 -12.80 -0.94
C ALA A 102 -13.47 -13.81 -1.92
N MET A 103 -12.27 -13.55 -2.40
CA MET A 103 -11.52 -14.46 -3.29
C MET A 103 -10.74 -15.53 -2.54
N GLY A 104 -10.70 -15.50 -1.21
CA GLY A 104 -9.97 -16.47 -0.40
C GLY A 104 -8.45 -16.42 -0.60
N ILE A 105 -7.90 -15.20 -0.78
CA ILE A 105 -6.46 -15.01 -0.90
C ILE A 105 -5.78 -15.44 0.40
N THR A 106 -4.78 -16.31 0.30
CA THR A 106 -4.05 -16.86 1.46
C THR A 106 -2.65 -16.26 1.64
N ARG A 107 -2.13 -15.61 0.59
CA ARG A 107 -0.83 -14.96 0.59
C ARG A 107 -0.83 -13.73 -0.30
N VAL A 108 -0.48 -12.59 0.29
CA VAL A 108 -0.36 -11.30 -0.40
C VAL A 108 1.13 -10.96 -0.55
N VAL A 109 1.57 -10.76 -1.79
CA VAL A 109 2.94 -10.33 -2.13
C VAL A 109 2.89 -8.97 -2.81
N ARG A 110 3.45 -7.92 -2.21
CA ARG A 110 3.35 -6.54 -2.71
C ARG A 110 4.52 -5.64 -2.30
N GLY A 111 4.64 -4.44 -2.87
CA GLY A 111 5.72 -3.49 -2.53
C GLY A 111 5.68 -3.02 -1.07
N ARG A 112 6.85 -2.86 -0.43
CA ARG A 112 6.99 -2.34 0.95
C ARG A 112 6.41 -0.95 1.18
N ASP A 113 6.09 -0.20 0.12
CA ASP A 113 5.34 1.06 0.22
C ASP A 113 3.94 0.86 0.83
N LEU A 114 3.40 -0.37 0.74
CA LEU A 114 2.12 -0.76 1.31
C LEU A 114 2.23 -1.46 2.69
N LEU A 115 3.45 -1.64 3.23
CA LEU A 115 3.66 -2.33 4.51
C LEU A 115 2.84 -1.70 5.64
N SER A 116 2.92 -0.38 5.75
CA SER A 116 2.18 0.46 6.72
C SER A 116 0.68 0.63 6.44
N SER A 117 0.14 -0.06 5.43
CA SER A 117 -1.31 -0.18 5.21
C SER A 117 -1.87 -1.48 5.76
N THR A 118 -1.01 -2.47 6.03
CA THR A 118 -1.40 -3.83 6.39
C THR A 118 -2.15 -3.90 7.71
N PRO A 119 -1.74 -3.23 8.80
CA PRO A 119 -2.46 -3.28 10.08
C PRO A 119 -3.93 -2.84 9.95
N GLY A 120 -4.20 -1.76 9.21
CA GLY A 120 -5.57 -1.32 8.95
C GLY A 120 -6.39 -2.28 8.09
N GLN A 121 -5.76 -3.01 7.17
CA GLN A 121 -6.43 -4.03 6.35
C GLN A 121 -6.72 -5.30 7.13
N LEU A 122 -5.79 -5.74 7.98
CA LEU A 122 -6.00 -6.88 8.88
C LEU A 122 -7.18 -6.62 9.81
N TRP A 123 -7.23 -5.43 10.42
CA TRP A 123 -8.38 -5.05 11.21
C TRP A 123 -9.68 -5.03 10.40
N LEU A 124 -9.67 -4.47 9.18
CA LEU A 124 -10.86 -4.51 8.31
C LEU A 124 -11.26 -5.94 7.92
N MET A 125 -10.31 -6.86 7.69
CA MET A 125 -10.59 -8.26 7.40
C MET A 125 -11.28 -8.94 8.58
N GLU A 126 -10.78 -8.70 9.80
CA GLU A 126 -11.38 -9.19 11.04
C GLU A 126 -12.83 -8.71 11.19
N GLU A 127 -13.09 -7.41 11.01
CA GLU A 127 -14.44 -6.82 11.10
C GLU A 127 -15.40 -7.36 10.02
N LEU A 128 -14.87 -7.77 8.86
CA LEU A 128 -15.64 -8.37 7.77
C LEU A 128 -15.77 -9.90 7.89
N GLY A 129 -15.14 -10.52 8.90
CA GLY A 129 -15.18 -11.96 9.13
C GLY A 129 -14.35 -12.78 8.14
N TYR A 130 -13.33 -12.18 7.52
CA TYR A 130 -12.43 -12.87 6.60
C TYR A 130 -11.20 -13.44 7.33
N PRO A 131 -10.65 -14.58 6.87
CA PRO A 131 -9.39 -15.11 7.39
C PRO A 131 -8.21 -14.20 7.04
N GLU A 132 -7.25 -14.09 7.95
CA GLU A 132 -6.01 -13.35 7.73
C GLU A 132 -5.08 -14.09 6.73
N PRO A 133 -4.65 -13.44 5.63
CA PRO A 133 -3.63 -13.99 4.75
C PRO A 133 -2.22 -13.75 5.30
N SER A 134 -1.26 -14.55 4.84
CA SER A 134 0.15 -14.26 5.03
C SER A 134 0.60 -13.08 4.16
N TYR A 135 1.42 -12.17 4.69
CA TYR A 135 1.96 -11.02 3.95
C TYR A 135 3.46 -11.18 3.72
N ILE A 136 3.90 -10.81 2.52
CA ILE A 136 5.31 -10.65 2.18
C ILE A 136 5.46 -9.35 1.40
N HIS A 137 6.24 -8.41 1.92
CA HIS A 137 6.53 -7.17 1.23
C HIS A 137 7.89 -7.23 0.53
N LEU A 138 7.97 -6.79 -0.73
CA LEU A 138 9.22 -6.73 -1.50
C LEU A 138 9.86 -5.33 -1.47
N PRO A 139 11.20 -5.23 -1.54
CA PRO A 139 11.89 -3.95 -1.66
C PRO A 139 11.46 -3.20 -2.92
N LEU A 140 11.65 -1.88 -2.94
CA LEU A 140 11.32 -1.06 -4.11
C LEU A 140 12.52 -0.90 -5.02
N LEU A 141 12.26 -0.60 -6.28
CA LEU A 141 13.29 -0.13 -7.19
C LEU A 141 13.52 1.38 -7.00
N ALA A 142 14.77 1.79 -6.96
CA ALA A 142 15.21 3.17 -6.84
C ALA A 142 16.21 3.53 -7.94
N ALA A 143 16.25 4.81 -8.31
CA ALA A 143 17.22 5.36 -9.24
C ALA A 143 17.56 6.79 -8.85
N ARG A 144 18.81 7.20 -9.06
CA ARG A 144 19.26 8.60 -8.84
C ARG A 144 18.88 9.13 -7.45
N GLY A 145 18.98 8.29 -6.41
CA GLY A 145 18.67 8.64 -5.03
C GLY A 145 17.18 8.77 -4.68
N ARG A 146 16.26 8.41 -5.58
CA ARG A 146 14.82 8.42 -5.34
C ARG A 146 14.14 7.12 -5.78
N LYS A 147 12.96 6.85 -5.22
CA LYS A 147 12.09 5.75 -5.66
C LYS A 147 11.62 6.00 -7.09
N LEU A 148 11.58 4.96 -7.92
CA LEU A 148 11.02 5.07 -9.26
C LEU A 148 9.55 5.46 -9.19
N SER A 149 9.14 6.39 -10.05
CA SER A 149 7.74 6.82 -10.10
C SER A 149 7.28 7.03 -11.53
N LYS A 150 6.03 6.61 -11.80
CA LYS A 150 5.38 6.87 -13.09
C LYS A 150 5.27 8.37 -13.40
N ARG A 151 5.25 9.23 -12.38
CA ARG A 151 5.13 10.69 -12.54
C ARG A 151 6.40 11.30 -13.12
N ASP A 152 7.55 10.71 -12.82
CA ASP A 152 8.85 11.19 -13.27
C ASP A 152 9.25 10.60 -14.62
N GLY A 153 8.33 9.90 -15.30
CA GLY A 153 8.56 9.26 -16.60
C GLY A 153 9.48 8.04 -16.54
N ASP A 154 9.79 7.54 -15.33
CA ASP A 154 10.70 6.42 -15.16
C ASP A 154 10.12 5.12 -15.73
N LEU A 155 10.94 4.38 -16.49
CA LEU A 155 10.78 2.97 -16.88
C LEU A 155 9.33 2.50 -17.02
N ASN A 156 8.63 3.02 -18.02
CA ASN A 156 7.32 2.50 -18.39
C ASN A 156 7.47 1.20 -19.21
N MET A 157 6.38 0.41 -19.29
CA MET A 157 6.41 -0.88 -19.99
C MET A 157 6.64 -0.77 -21.50
N GLU A 158 6.31 0.37 -22.12
CA GLU A 158 6.55 0.61 -23.55
C GLU A 158 8.05 0.77 -23.82
N THR A 159 8.73 1.62 -23.05
CA THR A 159 10.19 1.79 -23.08
C THR A 159 10.90 0.47 -22.81
N LEU A 160 10.47 -0.29 -21.80
CA LEU A 160 11.08 -1.57 -21.45
C LEU A 160 10.93 -2.61 -22.58
N ARG A 161 9.77 -2.66 -23.25
CA ARG A 161 9.53 -3.55 -24.39
C ARG A 161 10.38 -3.20 -25.61
N GLY A 162 10.72 -1.94 -25.80
CA GLY A 162 11.64 -1.51 -26.86
C GLY A 162 13.10 -1.88 -26.60
N ARG A 163 13.47 -2.16 -25.34
CA ARG A 163 14.86 -2.40 -24.90
C ARG A 163 15.15 -3.86 -24.53
N PHE A 164 14.15 -4.60 -24.06
CA PHE A 164 14.31 -5.95 -23.53
C PHE A 164 13.23 -6.89 -24.04
N THR A 165 13.63 -8.12 -24.35
CA THR A 165 12.70 -9.24 -24.40
C THR A 165 12.17 -9.58 -23.00
N PRO A 166 11.01 -10.26 -22.87
CA PRO A 166 10.50 -10.69 -21.57
C PRO A 166 11.48 -11.53 -20.75
N ARG A 167 12.28 -12.38 -21.41
CA ARG A 167 13.28 -13.24 -20.73
C ARG A 167 14.48 -12.44 -20.23
N GLU A 168 14.96 -11.46 -21.01
CA GLU A 168 16.04 -10.56 -20.58
C GLU A 168 15.61 -9.71 -19.39
N LEU A 169 14.40 -9.14 -19.43
CA LEU A 169 13.88 -8.34 -18.32
C LEU A 169 13.67 -9.19 -17.06
N THR A 170 13.18 -10.42 -17.21
CA THR A 170 13.03 -11.36 -16.08
C THR A 170 14.40 -11.69 -15.47
N GLY A 171 15.40 -12.00 -16.30
CA GLY A 171 16.76 -12.27 -15.84
C GLY A 171 17.41 -11.09 -15.15
N LEU A 172 17.22 -9.89 -15.68
CA LEU A 172 17.69 -8.65 -15.06
C LEU A 172 17.06 -8.45 -13.67
N LEU A 173 15.73 -8.57 -13.56
CA LEU A 173 15.03 -8.44 -12.27
C LEU A 173 15.45 -9.53 -11.28
N ALA A 174 15.65 -10.77 -11.75
CA ALA A 174 16.11 -11.87 -10.92
C ALA A 174 17.53 -11.64 -10.39
N TYR A 175 18.43 -11.13 -11.23
CA TYR A 175 19.78 -10.75 -10.82
C TYR A 175 19.76 -9.61 -9.80
N LEU A 176 18.99 -8.56 -10.07
CA LEU A 176 18.81 -7.42 -9.16
C LEU A 176 18.21 -7.82 -7.82
N ALA A 177 17.33 -8.83 -7.81
CA ALA A 177 16.76 -9.41 -6.60
C ALA A 177 17.64 -10.49 -5.94
N GLY A 178 18.86 -10.73 -6.43
CA GLY A 178 19.80 -11.71 -5.86
C GLY A 178 19.43 -13.18 -6.11
N LEU A 179 18.44 -13.47 -6.96
CA LEU A 179 17.98 -14.84 -7.23
C LEU A 179 18.95 -15.63 -8.12
N ILE A 180 19.72 -14.93 -8.96
CA ILE A 180 20.75 -15.47 -9.85
C ILE A 180 22.01 -14.60 -9.80
N SER A 181 23.17 -15.17 -10.12
CA SER A 181 24.49 -14.50 -10.00
C SER A 181 24.88 -13.60 -11.17
N SER A 182 24.14 -13.67 -12.28
CA SER A 182 24.36 -12.83 -13.47
C SER A 182 23.03 -12.62 -14.22
N PRO A 183 22.86 -11.53 -14.99
CA PRO A 183 21.59 -11.18 -15.65
C PRO A 183 21.36 -12.00 -16.94
N VAL A 184 21.39 -13.32 -16.83
CA VAL A 184 21.11 -14.24 -17.94
C VAL A 184 19.61 -14.30 -18.26
N SER A 185 19.27 -14.43 -19.54
CA SER A 185 17.88 -14.50 -20.00
C SER A 185 17.16 -15.76 -19.53
N VAL A 186 16.19 -15.60 -18.63
CA VAL A 186 15.45 -16.71 -18.00
C VAL A 186 13.95 -16.43 -18.02
N SER A 187 13.14 -17.48 -17.90
CA SER A 187 11.71 -17.37 -17.62
C SER A 187 11.44 -17.47 -16.12
N PRO A 188 10.28 -16.99 -15.65
CA PRO A 188 9.85 -17.21 -14.27
C PRO A 188 9.84 -18.70 -13.87
N GLY A 189 9.47 -19.60 -14.79
CA GLY A 189 9.43 -21.04 -14.54
C GLY A 189 10.79 -21.65 -14.18
N GLU A 190 11.87 -21.17 -14.82
CA GLU A 190 13.24 -21.62 -14.55
C GLU A 190 13.76 -21.15 -13.18
N LEU A 191 13.17 -20.10 -12.61
CA LEU A 191 13.55 -19.56 -11.30
C LEU A 191 12.87 -20.29 -10.13
N ILE A 192 11.79 -21.04 -10.37
CA ILE A 192 10.95 -21.63 -9.31
C ILE A 192 11.77 -22.51 -8.36
N ALA A 193 12.58 -23.42 -8.90
CA ALA A 193 13.33 -24.40 -8.10
C ALA A 193 14.37 -23.75 -7.18
N GLY A 194 14.85 -22.55 -7.53
CA GLY A 194 15.89 -21.83 -6.78
C GLY A 194 15.38 -20.60 -6.01
N PHE A 195 14.07 -20.32 -6.04
CA PHE A 195 13.51 -19.13 -5.43
C PHE A 195 13.56 -19.21 -3.89
N SER A 196 14.11 -18.18 -3.26
CA SER A 196 14.04 -18.00 -1.81
C SER A 196 14.00 -16.52 -1.47
N TRP A 197 13.17 -16.15 -0.50
CA TRP A 197 13.10 -14.79 0.04
C TRP A 197 14.40 -14.38 0.75
N ASP A 198 15.17 -15.33 1.27
CA ASP A 198 16.47 -15.05 1.92
C ASP A 198 17.50 -14.45 0.96
N LYS A 199 17.32 -14.67 -0.35
CA LYS A 199 18.18 -14.10 -1.40
C LYS A 199 17.79 -12.66 -1.76
N VAL A 200 16.55 -12.28 -1.50
CA VAL A 200 16.03 -10.96 -1.87
C VAL A 200 16.57 -9.93 -0.87
N PRO A 201 17.11 -8.80 -1.33
CA PRO A 201 17.59 -7.76 -0.42
C PRO A 201 16.42 -7.14 0.37
N ARG A 202 16.70 -6.63 1.57
CA ARG A 202 15.71 -5.89 2.38
C ARG A 202 15.70 -4.39 2.06
N ASP A 203 16.83 -3.85 1.64
CA ASP A 203 16.94 -2.46 1.19
C ASP A 203 16.38 -2.27 -0.21
N ASP A 204 16.04 -1.02 -0.55
CA ASP A 204 15.60 -0.67 -1.90
C ASP A 204 16.72 -0.94 -2.91
N ILE A 205 16.35 -1.55 -4.02
CA ILE A 205 17.27 -1.97 -5.07
C ILE A 205 17.55 -0.77 -5.98
N VAL A 206 18.79 -0.27 -5.93
CA VAL A 206 19.23 0.84 -6.76
C VAL A 206 19.58 0.32 -8.16
N LEU A 207 18.88 0.83 -9.17
CA LEU A 207 19.15 0.50 -10.57
C LEU A 207 20.45 1.14 -11.06
N PRO A 208 21.33 0.37 -11.74
CA PRO A 208 22.45 0.91 -12.49
C PRO A 208 22.05 2.02 -13.48
N PRO A 209 22.87 3.06 -13.66
CA PRO A 209 22.61 4.15 -14.62
C PRO A 209 22.31 3.68 -16.04
N GLU A 210 22.94 2.58 -16.48
CA GLU A 210 22.78 2.03 -17.82
C GLU A 210 21.37 1.49 -18.09
N LEU A 211 20.63 1.15 -17.02
CA LEU A 211 19.27 0.59 -17.10
C LEU A 211 18.19 1.65 -17.08
N ILE A 212 18.53 2.91 -16.78
CA ILE A 212 17.61 4.05 -16.68
C ILE A 212 17.52 4.74 -18.02
#